data_AF-A0A5M8FPL7-F1
#
_entry.id   AF-A0A5M8FPL7-F1
#
_cell.length_a   1.000
_cell.length_b   1.000
_cell.length_c   1.000
_cell.angle_alpha   90.00
_cell.angle_beta   90.00
_cell.angle_gamma   90.00
#
_symmetry.space_group_name_H-M   'P 1'
#
loop_
_entity.id
_entity.type
_entity.pdbx_description
1 polymer ?
#
loop_
_entity_poly.entity_id
_entity_poly.type
_entity_poly.pdbx_seq_one_letter_code
_entity_poly.pdbx_strand_id
1 'polypeptide(L)' 'MYLKHRNTGRLVEVLGLGDLYNPMHTALIGRYHYGEEVQEPERFDKNDLVFCSGEDLPRCWIDVHYRDEEARHHHG' A
#
# COMPACT_ATOMS: atom_id res chain seq x y z
N MET A 1 -7.90 -3.76 -7.03
CA MET A 1 -7.47 -2.34 -7.01
C MET A 1 -6.11 -2.25 -7.67
N TYR A 2 -5.76 -1.12 -8.31
CA TYR A 2 -4.42 -0.91 -8.87
C TYR A 2 -3.65 0.14 -8.09
N LEU A 3 -2.38 -0.16 -7.83
CA LEU A 3 -1.37 0.76 -7.32
C LEU A 3 -0.23 0.84 -8.33
N LYS A 4 0.73 1.73 -8.09
CA LYS A 4 1.95 1.86 -8.89
C LYS A 4 3.15 1.56 -7.99
N HIS A 5 4.05 0.72 -8.48
CA HIS A 5 5.33 0.50 -7.82
C HIS A 5 6.23 1.70 -8.07
N ARG A 6 6.67 2.37 -6.99
CA ARG A 6 7.45 3.62 -7.01
C ARG A 6 8.70 3.50 -7.88
N ASN A 7 9.44 2.40 -7.73
CA ASN A 7 10.76 2.24 -8.32
C ASN A 7 10.70 1.88 -9.82
N THR A 8 9.66 1.18 -10.26
CA THR A 8 9.53 0.72 -11.66
C THR A 8 8.51 1.52 -12.48
N GLY A 9 7.62 2.27 -11.81
CA GLY A 9 6.49 2.96 -12.44
C GLY A 9 5.40 2.02 -12.97
N ARG A 10 5.53 0.70 -12.77
CA ARG A 10 4.57 -0.30 -13.27
C ARG A 10 3.35 -0.39 -12.37
N LEU A 11 2.22 -0.72 -12.98
CA LEU A 11 0.98 -1.00 -12.25
C LEU A 11 1.08 -2.34 -11.54
N VAL A 12 0.56 -2.39 -10.32
CA VAL A 12 0.43 -3.57 -9.48
C VAL A 12 -1.06 -3.76 -9.19
N GLU A 13 -1.62 -4.88 -9.60
CA GLU A 13 -2.92 -5.32 -9.16
C GLU A 13 -2.81 -5.86 -7.73
N VAL A 14 -3.54 -5.27 -6.80
CA VAL A 14 -3.64 -5.74 -5.41
C VAL A 14 -4.60 -6.92 -5.35
N LEU A 15 -4.10 -8.09 -4.96
CA LEU A 15 -4.88 -9.33 -4.88
C LEU A 15 -5.58 -9.51 -3.52
N GLY A 16 -5.09 -8.83 -2.48
CA GLY A 16 -5.68 -8.83 -1.14
C GLY A 16 -5.85 -7.42 -0.57
N LEU A 17 -7.08 -6.90 -0.56
CA LEU A 17 -7.35 -5.55 -0.04
C LEU A 17 -7.24 -5.46 1.49
N GLY A 18 -7.41 -6.58 2.21
CA GLY A 18 -7.22 -6.63 3.65
C GLY A 18 -5.82 -6.23 4.07
N ASP A 19 -4.81 -6.74 3.35
CA ASP A 19 -3.39 -6.41 3.59
C ASP A 19 -3.06 -4.95 3.26
N LEU A 20 -3.75 -4.39 2.25
CA LEU A 20 -3.56 -3.00 1.86
C LEU A 20 -4.01 -2.03 2.97
N TYR A 21 -5.22 -2.21 3.51
CA TYR A 21 -5.78 -1.26 4.46
C TYR A 21 -5.34 -1.51 5.91
N ASN A 22 -4.86 -2.71 6.23
CA ASN A 22 -4.42 -3.04 7.58
C ASN A 22 -3.03 -2.44 7.88
N PRO A 23 -2.90 -1.47 8.79
CA PRO A 23 -1.61 -0.87 9.13
C PRO A 23 -0.65 -1.84 9.84
N MET A 24 -1.14 -2.95 10.40
CA MET A 24 -0.28 -4.00 10.97
C MET A 24 0.45 -4.81 9.90
N HIS A 25 -0.02 -4.78 8.65
CA HIS A 25 0.59 -5.50 7.54
C HIS A 25 1.49 -4.53 6.77
N THR A 26 2.79 -4.79 6.74
CA THR A 26 3.78 -3.95 6.03
C THR A 26 3.85 -4.23 4.53
N ALA A 27 3.28 -5.35 4.10
CA ALA A 27 3.31 -5.81 2.72
C ALA A 27 1.99 -6.45 2.32
N LEU A 28 1.75 -6.53 1.01
CA LEU A 28 0.59 -7.18 0.41
C LEU A 28 1.00 -8.13 -0.72
N ILE A 29 0.10 -9.02 -1.09
CA ILE A 29 0.23 -9.81 -2.32
C ILE A 29 -0.41 -9.04 -3.47
N GLY A 30 0.40 -8.80 -4.50
CA GLY A 30 -0.03 -8.18 -5.74
C GLY A 30 0.58 -8.90 -6.93
N ARG A 31 0.28 -8.46 -8.14
CA ARG A 31 1.01 -8.88 -9.34
C ARG A 31 1.18 -7.69 -10.25
N TYR A 32 2.27 -7.65 -11.00
CA TYR A 32 2.39 -6.61 -12.01
C TYR A 32 1.31 -6.74 -13.09
N HIS A 33 0.91 -5.59 -13.62
CA HIS A 33 0.06 -5.48 -14.79
C HIS A 33 0.87 -4.82 -15.91
N TYR A 34 1.58 -5.65 -16.69
CA TYR A 34 2.26 -5.25 -17.92
C TYR A 34 2.15 -6.37 -18.97
N GLY A 35 2.19 -6.00 -20.24
CA GLY A 35 2.00 -6.95 -21.34
C GLY A 35 0.55 -7.45 -21.42
N GLU A 36 0.36 -8.55 -22.16
CA GLU A 36 -0.96 -9.17 -22.35
C GLU A 36 -1.16 -10.41 -21.46
N GLU A 37 -0.10 -10.87 -20.78
CA GLU A 37 -0.14 -12.07 -19.93
C GLU A 37 -0.35 -11.71 -18.46
N VAL A 38 -1.05 -12.59 -17.74
CA VAL A 38 -1.18 -12.49 -16.28
C VAL A 38 0.17 -12.81 -15.64
N GLN A 39 0.70 -11.88 -14.85
CA GLN A 39 1.94 -12.08 -14.14
C GLN A 39 1.72 -12.85 -12.83
N GLU A 40 2.76 -13.54 -12.37
CA GLU A 40 2.73 -14.26 -11.11
C GLU A 40 2.55 -13.31 -9.91
N PRO A 41 1.84 -13.73 -8.86
CA PRO A 41 1.76 -12.99 -7.61
C PRO A 41 3.11 -12.86 -6.91
N GLU A 42 3.36 -11.68 -6.36
CA GLU A 42 4.56 -11.31 -5.60
C GLU A 42 4.18 -10.56 -4.33
N ARG A 43 5.13 -10.52 -3.38
CA ARG A 43 4.99 -9.71 -2.17
C ARG A 43 5.57 -8.31 -2.42
N PHE A 44 4.77 -7.27 -2.16
CA PHE A 44 5.18 -5.88 -2.29
C PHE A 44 5.16 -5.18 -0.93
N ASP A 45 6.24 -4.47 -0.59
CA ASP A 45 6.24 -3.56 0.56
C ASP A 45 5.34 -2.36 0.28
N LYS A 46 4.52 -1.97 1.25
CA LYS A 46 3.58 -0.85 1.08
C LYS A 46 4.27 0.50 0.94
N ASN A 47 5.49 0.65 1.46
CA ASN A 47 6.28 1.89 1.29
C ASN A 47 6.78 2.07 -0.16
N ASP A 48 6.90 0.98 -0.91
CA ASP A 48 7.25 0.99 -2.33
C ASP A 48 6.02 1.21 -3.23
N LEU A 49 4.80 1.23 -2.69
CA LEU A 49 3.58 1.43 -3.45
C LEU A 49 3.02 2.85 -3.29
N VAL A 50 2.53 3.41 -4.38
CA VAL A 50 1.84 4.70 -4.44
C VAL A 50 0.56 4.58 -5.23
N PHE A 51 -0.36 5.52 -5.07
CA PHE A 51 -1.49 5.64 -5.98
C PHE A 51 -1.01 5.87 -7.42
N CYS A 52 -1.85 5.54 -8.41
CA CYS A 52 -1.50 5.75 -9.82
C CYS A 52 -1.17 7.23 -10.13
N SER A 53 -1.79 8.17 -9.39
CA SER A 53 -1.49 9.61 -9.41
C SER A 53 -0.06 9.93 -8.95
N GLY A 54 0.57 9.06 -8.16
CA GLY A 54 1.88 9.26 -7.53
C GLY A 54 1.82 9.68 -6.06
N GLU A 55 0.62 9.90 -5.51
CA GLU A 55 0.43 10.18 -4.08
C GLU A 55 0.76 8.96 -3.22
N ASP A 56 1.35 9.20 -2.05
CA ASP A 56 1.65 8.15 -1.09
C ASP A 56 0.37 7.52 -0.52
N LEU A 57 0.50 6.31 0.03
CA LEU A 57 -0.61 5.66 0.71
C LEU A 57 -1.02 6.45 1.97
N PRO A 58 -2.30 6.42 2.36
CA PRO A 58 -2.76 7.06 3.59
C PRO A 58 -1.99 6.53 4.80
N ARG A 59 -1.58 7.42 5.71
CA ARG A 59 -0.86 7.04 6.94
C ARG A 59 -1.60 5.98 7.75
N CYS A 60 -2.93 6.06 7.81
CA CYS A 60 -3.77 5.10 8.51
C CYS A 60 -3.73 3.67 7.94
N TRP A 61 -3.15 3.48 6.75
CA TRP A 61 -2.95 2.17 6.14
C TRP A 61 -1.54 1.64 6.33
N ILE A 62 -0.56 2.47 6.71
CA ILE A 62 0.87 2.07 6.80
C ILE A 62 1.46 2.25 8.20
N ASP A 63 0.77 2.98 9.08
CA ASP A 63 1.22 3.28 10.43
C ASP A 63 0.06 3.10 11.43
N VAL A 64 0.27 2.22 12.39
CA VAL A 64 -0.70 1.89 13.45
C VAL A 64 -0.83 3.03 14.47
N HIS A 65 0.19 3.88 14.56
CA HIS A 65 0.32 4.99 15.51
C HIS A 65 -0.04 6.35 14.91
N TYR A 66 -0.64 6.39 13.71
CA TYR A 66 -0.89 7.64 12.97
C TYR A 66 -1.77 8.69 13.70
N ARG A 67 -2.46 8.31 14.79
CA ARG A 67 -3.27 9.18 15.66
C ARG A 67 -2.80 9.27 17.11
N ASP A 68 -1.67 8.67 17.46
CA ASP A 68 -1.19 8.65 18.85
C ASP A 68 -0.99 10.07 19.40
N GLU A 69 -0.58 11.02 18.54
CA GLU A 69 -0.44 12.43 18.91
C GLU A 69 -1.79 13.08 19.25
N GLU A 70 -2.83 12.87 18.42
CA GLU A 70 -4.18 13.40 18.66
C GLU A 70 -4.76 12.88 19.98
N ALA A 71 -4.52 11.61 20.30
CA ALA A 71 -4.98 11.00 21.55
C ALA A 71 -4.29 11.59 22.79
N ARG A 72 -3.00 11.90 22.70
CA ARG A 72 -2.24 12.50 23.83
C ARG A 72 -2.74 13.92 24.15
N HIS A 73 -3.15 14.69 23.15
CA HIS A 73 -3.59 16.08 23.34
C HIS A 73 -4.98 16.22 24.00
N HIS A 74 -5.87 15.23 23.87
CA HIS A 74 -7.20 15.28 24.50
C HIS A 74 -7.22 14.85 25.98
N HIS A 75 -6.13 14.30 26.50
CA HIS A 75 -6.03 13.79 27.86
C HIS A 75 -5.01 14.56 28.74
N GLY A 76 -4.50 15.70 28.25
CA GLY A 76 -3.55 16.58 28.95
C GLY A 76 -4.18 17.84 29.52
#